data_AF-J3PIK6-F1
#
_entry.id   AF-J3PIK6-F1
#
_cell.length_a   1.000
_cell.length_b   1.000
_cell.length_c   1.000
_cell.angle_alpha   90.00
_cell.angle_beta   90.00
_cell.angle_gamma   90.00
#
_symmetry.space_group_name_H-M   'P 1'
#
loop_
_entity.id
_entity.type
_entity.pdbx_description
1 polymer ?
#
loop_
_entity_poly.entity_id
_entity_poly.type
_entity_poly.pdbx_seq_one_letter_code
_entity_poly.pdbx_strand_id
1 'polypeptide(L)'
;MSEMVAKLDVSARPFRYSTEWSLNGVRTAGSVGRHGGSSENKYWQNGISARTVCDGAMPILCEKRLGVIGGGNLVAKEAMFLILYGSRGAV
;
A
#
# COMPACT_ATOMS: atom_id res chain seq x y z
N MET A 1 -6.81 -0.71 -18.59
CA MET A 1 -8.27 -0.88 -18.80
C MET A 1 -8.95 -0.15 -17.66
N SER A 2 -9.62 0.98 -17.91
CA SER A 2 -10.25 1.77 -16.85
C SER A 2 -11.54 1.11 -16.37
N GLU A 3 -11.66 0.85 -15.06
CA GLU A 3 -12.94 0.51 -14.44
C GLU A 3 -13.65 1.81 -14.04
N MET A 4 -14.84 2.04 -14.60
CA MET A 4 -15.67 3.20 -14.26
C MET A 4 -16.65 2.83 -13.13
N VAL A 5 -16.75 3.72 -12.14
CA VAL A 5 -17.66 3.56 -10.99
C VAL A 5 -19.06 3.99 -11.41
N ALA A 6 -20.02 3.07 -11.33
CA ALA A 6 -21.42 3.32 -11.68
C ALA A 6 -22.23 3.85 -10.49
N LYS A 7 -21.92 3.39 -9.27
CA LYS A 7 -22.65 3.75 -8.05
C LYS A 7 -21.70 3.79 -6.86
N LEU A 8 -21.84 4.82 -6.03
CA LEU A 8 -21.07 5.03 -4.80
C LEU A 8 -22.02 5.22 -3.62
N ASP A 9 -21.81 4.44 -2.57
CA ASP A 9 -22.51 4.55 -1.29
C ASP A 9 -21.54 5.08 -0.22
N VAL A 10 -21.83 6.28 0.25
CA VAL A 10 -21.03 7.05 1.22
C VAL A 10 -21.57 6.98 2.65
N SER A 11 -22.64 6.22 2.89
CA SER A 11 -23.32 6.18 4.19
C SER A 11 -22.54 5.43 5.28
N ALA A 12 -21.67 4.50 4.88
CA ALA A 12 -20.87 3.67 5.79
C ALA A 12 -19.38 3.69 5.41
N ARG A 13 -18.50 3.47 6.39
CA ARG A 13 -17.08 3.24 6.18
C ARG A 13 -16.72 1.78 6.52
N PRO A 14 -15.95 1.07 5.67
CA PRO A 14 -15.35 1.57 4.43
C PRO A 14 -16.38 1.72 3.29
N PHE A 15 -16.17 2.72 2.41
CA PHE A 15 -17.16 3.11 1.39
C PHE A 15 -17.40 1.99 0.38
N ARG A 16 -18.65 1.85 -0.06
CA ARG A 16 -19.07 0.80 -0.98
C ARG A 16 -19.29 1.37 -2.37
N TYR A 17 -18.84 0.65 -3.40
CA TYR A 17 -19.04 1.06 -4.78
C TYR A 17 -19.27 -0.14 -5.71
N SER A 18 -19.95 0.11 -6.83
CA SER A 18 -20.21 -0.86 -7.89
C SER A 18 -19.70 -0.29 -9.22
N THR A 19 -19.26 -1.18 -10.11
CA THR A 19 -18.75 -0.81 -11.44
C THR A 19 -19.81 -1.03 -12.52
N GLU A 20 -19.65 -0.40 -13.69
CA GLU A 20 -20.62 -0.53 -14.80
C GLU A 20 -20.82 -1.98 -15.27
N TRP A 21 -19.76 -2.78 -15.22
CA TRP A 21 -19.76 -4.19 -15.61
C TRP A 21 -20.16 -5.14 -14.46
N SER A 22 -20.40 -4.62 -13.25
CA SER A 22 -20.83 -5.42 -12.09
C SER A 22 -21.68 -4.60 -11.11
N LEU A 23 -22.92 -4.33 -11.51
CA LEU A 23 -23.92 -3.63 -10.68
C LEU A 23 -24.23 -4.39 -9.37
N ASN A 24 -24.18 -5.72 -9.39
CA ASN A 24 -24.42 -6.57 -8.22
C ASN A 24 -23.15 -6.81 -7.37
N GLY A 25 -21.97 -6.46 -7.88
CA GLY A 25 -20.70 -6.61 -7.18
C GLY A 25 -20.44 -5.41 -6.27
N VAL A 26 -20.70 -5.57 -4.97
CA VAL A 26 -20.34 -4.54 -3.98
C VAL A 26 -18.85 -4.67 -3.67
N ARG A 27 -18.06 -3.70 -4.14
CA ARG A 27 -16.65 -3.54 -3.78
C ARG A 27 -16.52 -2.50 -2.69
N THR A 28 -15.45 -2.61 -1.91
CA THR A 28 -15.24 -1.72 -0.77
C THR A 28 -13.90 -1.03 -0.88
N ALA A 29 -13.88 0.29 -0.73
CA ALA A 29 -12.66 1.07 -0.77
C ALA A 29 -11.90 0.91 0.54
N GLY A 30 -10.73 0.25 0.49
CA GLY A 30 -9.84 0.08 1.64
C GLY A 30 -8.75 1.15 1.69
N SER A 31 -8.46 1.66 2.89
CA SER A 31 -7.28 2.49 3.16
C SER A 31 -6.36 1.76 4.13
N VAL A 32 -5.04 1.85 3.92
CA VAL A 32 -4.06 1.33 4.88
C VAL A 32 -3.91 2.31 6.04
N GLY A 33 -3.96 1.79 7.27
CA GLY A 33 -3.82 2.58 8.49
C GLY A 33 -2.39 3.09 8.69
N ARG A 34 -2.28 4.30 9.25
CA ARG A 34 -1.03 4.96 9.64
C ARG A 34 -0.85 4.87 11.16
N HIS A 35 0.40 4.84 11.64
CA HIS A 35 0.68 4.71 13.08
C HIS A 35 0.58 6.06 13.83
N GLY A 36 0.55 7.18 13.11
CA GLY A 36 0.27 8.51 13.65
C GLY A 36 1.48 9.21 14.31
N GLY A 37 2.71 8.79 13.97
CA GLY A 37 3.92 9.40 14.54
C GLY A 37 4.12 10.85 14.08
N SER A 38 4.63 11.73 14.95
CA SER A 38 4.90 13.14 14.61
C SER A 38 5.90 13.30 13.45
N SER A 39 6.84 12.36 13.29
CA SER A 39 7.77 12.29 12.16
C SER A 39 7.17 11.63 10.91
N GLU A 40 6.10 10.85 11.04
CA GLU A 40 5.51 10.08 9.94
C GLU A 40 5.02 11.00 8.83
N ASN A 41 4.39 12.12 9.19
CA ASN A 41 3.86 13.07 8.22
C ASN A 41 4.97 13.81 7.42
N LYS A 42 6.17 13.93 8.00
CA LYS A 42 7.32 14.57 7.34
C LYS A 42 8.01 13.66 6.33
N TYR A 43 8.03 12.35 6.59
CA TYR A 43 8.72 11.35 5.76
C TYR A 43 7.77 10.46 4.96
N TRP A 44 6.45 10.70 5.04
CA TRP A 44 5.45 10.02 4.23
C TRP A 44 5.75 10.23 2.74
N GLN A 45 5.82 9.14 1.97
CA GLN A 45 6.23 9.13 0.55
C GLN A 45 7.65 9.65 0.25
N ASN A 46 8.42 10.03 1.28
CA ASN A 46 9.83 10.44 1.19
C ASN A 46 10.76 9.54 2.01
N GLY A 47 10.35 8.28 2.25
CA GLY A 47 11.09 7.29 3.03
C GLY A 47 10.21 6.33 3.82
N ILE A 48 8.96 6.73 4.13
CA ILE A 48 7.95 5.87 4.75
C ILE A 48 6.90 5.49 3.70
N SER A 49 6.66 4.18 3.53
CA SER A 49 5.64 3.62 2.66
C SER A 49 4.76 2.62 3.41
N ALA A 50 3.50 2.53 3.00
CA ALA A 50 2.52 1.57 3.49
C ALA A 50 2.38 0.31 2.61
N ARG A 51 3.06 0.25 1.46
CA ARG A 51 3.04 -0.92 0.57
C ARG A 51 4.40 -1.16 -0.05
N THR A 52 5.09 -2.12 0.54
CA THR A 52 6.47 -2.47 0.20
C THR A 52 6.63 -2.92 -1.26
N VAL A 53 5.62 -3.57 -1.84
CA VAL A 53 5.64 -4.02 -3.25
C VAL A 53 5.57 -2.85 -4.23
N CYS A 54 4.87 -1.77 -3.88
CA CYS A 54 4.69 -0.63 -4.79
C CYS A 54 5.94 0.27 -4.83
N ASP A 55 6.56 0.49 -3.67
CA ASP A 55 7.62 1.50 -3.53
C ASP A 55 9.01 0.87 -3.25
N GLY A 56 9.10 -0.42 -2.94
CA GLY A 56 10.32 -1.07 -2.46
C GLY A 56 11.47 -1.17 -3.46
N ALA A 57 11.21 -0.96 -4.76
CA ALA A 57 12.22 -0.91 -5.81
C ALA A 57 12.63 0.53 -6.18
N MET A 58 12.18 1.55 -5.45
CA MET A 58 12.59 2.92 -5.72
C MET A 58 14.10 3.10 -5.45
N PRO A 59 14.85 3.80 -6.33
CA PRO A 59 16.28 4.02 -6.17
C PRO A 59 16.66 4.66 -4.83
N ILE A 60 15.78 5.49 -4.26
CA ILE A 60 15.99 6.14 -2.96
C ILE A 60 16.08 5.14 -1.79
N LEU A 61 15.53 3.94 -1.94
CA LEU A 61 15.51 2.89 -0.92
C LEU A 61 16.56 1.81 -1.18
N CYS A 62 17.22 1.83 -2.35
CA CYS A 62 18.19 0.81 -2.71
C CYS A 62 19.49 0.92 -1.90
N GLU A 63 20.06 -0.22 -1.51
CA GLU A 63 21.29 -0.33 -0.69
C GLU A 63 21.24 0.38 0.69
N LYS A 64 20.06 0.79 1.15
CA LYS A 64 19.86 1.41 2.45
C LYS A 64 19.38 0.40 3.48
N ARG A 65 19.59 0.72 4.77
CA ARG A 65 18.97 -0.05 5.87
C ARG A 65 17.46 0.23 5.88
N LEU A 66 16.69 -0.76 5.46
CA LEU A 66 15.22 -0.73 5.46
C LEU A 66 14.66 -1.59 6.60
N GLY A 67 13.48 -1.21 7.11
CA GLY A 67 12.76 -1.95 8.14
C GLY A 67 11.28 -2.02 7.83
N VAL A 68 10.65 -3.16 8.12
CA VAL A 68 9.20 -3.36 8.00
C VAL A 68 8.61 -3.45 9.39
N ILE A 69 7.55 -2.68 9.65
CA ILE A 69 6.85 -2.64 10.94
C ILE A 69 5.44 -3.17 10.74
N GLY A 70 5.06 -4.19 11.51
CA GLY A 70 3.70 -4.73 11.52
C GLY A 70 3.64 -6.10 12.21
N GLY A 71 2.47 -6.74 12.19
CA GLY A 71 2.29 -8.12 12.65
C GLY A 71 1.70 -9.05 11.59
N GLY A 72 2.05 -10.33 11.64
CA GLY A 72 1.45 -11.40 10.83
C GLY A 72 2.21 -11.77 9.55
N ASN A 73 1.67 -12.73 8.80
CA ASN A 73 2.32 -13.31 7.60
C ASN A 73 2.60 -12.30 6.49
N LEU A 74 1.88 -11.17 6.48
CA LEU A 74 2.11 -10.09 5.52
C LEU A 74 3.49 -9.45 5.70
N VAL A 75 3.90 -9.21 6.95
CA VAL A 75 5.18 -8.58 7.29
C VAL A 75 6.35 -9.46 6.86
N ALA A 76 6.25 -10.77 7.06
CA ALA A 76 7.26 -11.71 6.61
C ALA A 76 7.44 -11.68 5.09
N LYS A 77 6.33 -11.61 4.34
CA LYS A 77 6.35 -11.50 2.86
C LYS A 77 6.95 -10.18 2.40
N GLU A 78 6.58 -9.07 3.02
CA GLU A 78 7.12 -7.75 2.69
C GLU A 78 8.61 -7.62 3.05
N ALA A 79 9.04 -8.18 4.19
CA ALA A 79 10.46 -8.22 4.58
C ALA A 79 11.29 -9.05 3.59
N MET A 80 10.79 -10.24 3.19
CA MET A 80 11.44 -11.04 2.15
C MET A 80 11.54 -10.29 0.83
N PHE A 81 10.50 -9.54 0.44
CA PHE A 81 10.52 -8.72 -0.77
C PHE A 81 11.62 -7.65 -0.72
N LEU A 82 11.82 -6.95 0.40
CA LEU A 82 12.89 -5.96 0.53
C LEU A 82 14.29 -6.56 0.51
N ILE A 83 14.47 -7.75 1.09
CA ILE A 83 15.77 -8.44 1.05
C ILE A 83 16.13 -8.83 -0.39
N LEU A 84 15.13 -9.26 -1.18
CA LEU A 84 15.35 -9.70 -2.55
C LEU A 84 15.50 -8.53 -3.53
N TYR A 85 14.68 -7.49 -3.39
CA TYR A 85 14.54 -6.43 -4.40
C TYR A 85 14.93 -5.04 -3.92
N GLY A 86 14.96 -4.80 -2.60
CA GLY A 86 15.35 -3.51 -2.02
C GLY A 86 16.85 -3.39 -1.80
N SER A 87 17.53 -4.45 -1.37
CA SER A 87 18.99 -4.41 -1.10
C SER A 87 19.87 -4.83 -2.27
N ARG A 88 19.33 -5.54 -3.25
CA ARG A 88 20.05 -5.81 -4.50
C ARG A 88 19.65 -4.73 -5.48
N GLY A 89 20.62 -3.92 -5.91
CA GLY A 89 20.45 -3.03 -7.05
C GLY A 89 19.65 -3.76 -8.13
N ALA A 90 18.50 -3.20 -8.50
CA ALA A 90 17.75 -3.64 -9.65
C ALA A 90 18.72 -3.69 -10.82
N VAL A 91 19.02 -4.90 -11.30
CA VAL A 91 19.73 -5.12 -12.56
C VAL A 91 18.70 -5.09 -13.67
#